data_AF-D0LFI4-F1
#
_entry.id   AF-D0LFI4-F1
#
_cell.length_a   1.000
_cell.length_b   1.000
_cell.length_c   1.000
_cell.angle_alpha   90.00
_cell.angle_beta   90.00
_cell.angle_gamma   90.00
#
_symmetry.space_group_name_H-M   'P 1'
#
loop_
_entity.id
_entity.type
_entity.pdbx_description
1 polymer ?
#
loop_
_entity_poly.entity_id
_entity_poly.type
_entity_poly.pdbx_seq_one_letter_code
_entity_poly.pdbx_strand_id
1 'polypeptide(L)'
;MRSIEISWTEVSQHRVRVQVPDCFDASSEDYAWENRLGELDTDGFLGLERTDVTVRELPDGDYGNLEEFDPASRHGEFLAE
;
A
#
# COMPACT_ATOMS: atom_id res chain seq x y z
N MET A 1 -14.42 -27.81 -6.78
CA MET A 1 -13.57 -26.65 -6.49
C MET A 1 -14.24 -25.85 -5.39
N ARG A 2 -13.48 -25.13 -4.58
CA ARG A 2 -14.02 -24.22 -3.57
C ARG A 2 -13.56 -22.81 -3.91
N SER A 3 -14.41 -21.83 -3.63
CA SER A 3 -14.11 -20.43 -3.86
C SER A 3 -13.76 -19.76 -2.55
N ILE A 4 -12.73 -18.93 -2.56
CA ILE A 4 -12.35 -18.09 -1.42
C ILE A 4 -12.31 -16.64 -1.89
N GLU A 5 -12.62 -15.72 -0.98
CA GLU A 5 -12.36 -14.31 -1.17
C GLU A 5 -11.13 -13.95 -0.34
N ILE A 6 -10.18 -13.23 -0.98
CA ILE A 6 -9.00 -12.68 -0.33
C ILE A 6 -9.13 -11.16 -0.45
N SER A 7 -9.08 -10.46 0.67
CA SER A 7 -9.05 -8.99 0.71
C SER A 7 -7.87 -8.51 1.53
N TRP A 8 -7.32 -7.36 1.17
CA TRP A 8 -6.25 -6.68 1.89
C TRP A 8 -6.38 -5.17 1.69
N THR A 9 -5.78 -4.43 2.61
CA THR A 9 -5.54 -2.99 2.45
C THR A 9 -4.12 -2.79 1.96
N GLU A 10 -3.94 -1.90 0.98
CA GLU A 10 -2.61 -1.49 0.54
C GLU A 10 -2.31 -0.09 1.08
N VAL A 11 -1.19 0.03 1.81
CA VAL A 11 -0.74 1.27 2.44
C VAL A 11 0.56 1.70 1.76
N SER A 12 0.54 2.88 1.12
CA SER A 12 1.76 3.45 0.53
C SER A 12 2.55 4.22 1.59
N GLN A 13 3.84 3.92 1.68
CA GLN A 13 4.73 4.55 2.63
C GLN A 13 5.60 5.58 1.90
N HIS A 14 5.59 6.82 2.38
CA HIS A 14 6.35 7.93 1.81
C HIS A 14 7.17 8.62 2.90
N ARG A 15 8.41 8.99 2.59
CA ARG A 15 9.28 9.77 3.47
C ARG A 15 10.18 10.69 2.66
N VAL A 16 10.16 11.96 3.03
CA VAL A 16 10.97 13.01 2.42
C VAL A 16 11.65 13.85 3.50
N ARG A 17 12.83 14.39 3.18
CA ARG A 17 13.55 15.34 4.03
C ARG A 17 13.63 16.66 3.25
N VAL A 18 13.17 17.74 3.86
CA VAL A 18 13.16 19.07 3.26
C VAL A 18 14.00 20.03 4.10
N GLN A 19 14.62 21.01 3.46
CA GLN A 19 15.23 22.14 4.17
C GLN A 19 14.16 23.19 4.43
N VAL A 20 14.16 23.75 5.63
CA VAL A 20 13.21 24.77 6.06
C VAL A 20 13.95 25.99 6.60
N PRO A 21 13.37 27.21 6.51
CA PRO A 21 13.96 28.41 7.11
C PRO A 21 14.12 28.29 8.63
N ASP A 22 15.02 29.06 9.25
CA ASP A 22 15.23 29.04 10.71
C ASP A 22 13.99 29.43 11.54
N CYS A 23 13.08 30.22 10.96
CA CYS A 23 11.81 30.58 11.60
C CYS A 23 10.70 29.55 11.37
N PHE A 24 11.03 28.39 10.80
CA PHE A 24 10.06 27.34 10.51
C PHE A 24 9.57 26.66 11.79
N ASP A 25 8.25 26.66 12.00
CA ASP A 25 7.60 25.99 13.12
C ASP A 25 6.78 24.81 12.62
N ALA A 26 7.24 23.59 12.91
CA ALA A 26 6.59 22.36 12.44
C ALA A 26 5.28 22.04 13.18
N SER A 27 5.03 22.67 14.33
CA SER A 27 3.81 22.51 15.12
C SER A 27 2.67 23.45 14.71
N SER A 28 2.95 24.44 13.86
CA SER A 28 1.94 25.37 13.38
C SER A 28 0.95 24.65 12.47
N GLU A 29 -0.33 24.77 12.81
CA GLU A 29 -1.46 24.22 12.05
C GLU A 29 -1.62 24.90 10.67
N ASP A 30 -0.94 26.02 10.42
CA ASP A 30 -0.93 26.73 9.14
C ASP A 30 -0.28 25.92 8.01
N TYR A 31 0.60 24.97 8.35
CA TYR A 31 1.20 24.07 7.38
C TYR A 31 0.29 22.84 7.19
N ALA A 32 -0.68 22.96 6.29
CA ALA A 32 -1.49 21.83 5.81
C ALA A 32 -0.64 20.86 4.97
N TRP A 33 0.26 20.12 5.64
CA TRP A 33 1.23 19.21 5.03
C TRP A 33 0.60 18.21 4.07
N GLU A 34 -0.61 17.75 4.38
CA GLU A 34 -1.38 16.83 3.54
C GLU A 34 -1.59 17.34 2.11
N ASN A 35 -1.76 18.66 1.94
CA ASN A 35 -1.92 19.27 0.62
C ASN A 35 -0.57 19.68 0.00
N ARG A 36 0.43 20.00 0.82
CA ARG A 36 1.74 20.50 0.37
C ARG A 36 2.72 19.38 -0.01
N LEU A 37 2.47 18.14 0.41
CA LEU A 37 3.26 16.97 -0.01
C LEU A 37 3.20 16.75 -1.53
N GLY A 38 2.08 17.12 -2.18
CA GLY A 38 1.93 17.04 -3.63
C GLY A 38 2.73 18.10 -4.41
N GLU A 39 3.33 19.08 -3.74
CA GLU A 39 4.17 20.12 -4.35
C GLU A 39 5.66 19.76 -4.34
N LEU A 40 6.03 18.61 -3.77
CA LEU A 40 7.41 18.12 -3.74
C LEU A 40 7.75 17.40 -5.05
N ASP A 41 8.86 17.77 -5.69
CA ASP A 41 9.37 17.09 -6.90
C ASP A 41 9.65 15.58 -6.67
N THR A 42 9.99 15.20 -5.44
CA THR A 42 10.14 13.81 -5.02
C THR A 42 9.03 13.46 -4.05
N ASP A 43 8.17 12.51 -4.44
CA ASP A 43 7.05 12.03 -3.63
C ASP A 43 7.50 11.16 -2.43
N GLY A 44 8.78 10.79 -2.37
CA GLY A 44 9.38 10.11 -1.23
C GLY A 44 8.94 8.65 -1.06
N PHE A 45 8.38 8.02 -2.09
CA PHE A 45 7.92 6.63 -2.02
C PHE A 45 9.00 5.67 -1.55
N LEU A 46 8.66 4.91 -0.51
CA LEU A 46 9.49 3.86 0.07
C LEU A 46 8.99 2.47 -0.32
N GLY A 47 7.69 2.32 -0.52
CA GLY A 47 7.09 1.03 -0.86
C GLY A 47 5.62 0.94 -0.52
N LEU A 48 5.08 -0.25 -0.76
CA LEU A 48 3.71 -0.64 -0.43
C LEU A 48 3.76 -1.71 0.65
N GLU A 49 2.95 -1.53 1.68
CA GLU A 49 2.70 -2.54 2.69
C GLU A 49 1.27 -3.05 2.51
N ARG A 50 1.10 -4.37 2.51
CA ARG A 50 -0.23 -4.98 2.54
C ARG A 50 -0.57 -5.34 3.97
N THR A 51 -1.64 -4.76 4.48
CA THR A 51 -2.15 -4.99 5.83
C THR A 51 -3.56 -5.57 5.76
N ASP A 52 -4.06 -6.03 6.91
CA ASP A 52 -5.45 -6.49 7.05
C ASP A 52 -5.85 -7.59 6.05
N VAL A 53 -4.91 -8.50 5.76
CA VAL A 53 -5.15 -9.60 4.85
C VAL A 53 -6.15 -10.57 5.49
N THR A 54 -7.32 -10.70 4.88
CA THR A 54 -8.35 -11.63 5.31
C THR A 54 -8.69 -12.61 4.19
N VAL A 55 -8.85 -13.87 4.58
CA VAL A 55 -9.28 -14.94 3.68
C VAL A 55 -10.56 -15.51 4.24
N ARG A 56 -11.61 -15.60 3.40
CA ARG A 56 -12.88 -16.23 3.77
C ARG A 56 -13.33 -17.23 2.72
N GLU A 57 -13.86 -18.35 3.19
CA GLU A 57 -14.54 -19.30 2.31
C GLU A 57 -15.86 -18.71 1.83
N LEU A 58 -16.13 -18.87 0.54
CA LEU A 58 -17.40 -18.51 -0.06
C LEU A 58 -18.28 -19.76 -0.17
N PRO A 59 -19.62 -19.64 0.03
CA PRO A 59 -20.54 -20.74 -0.18
C PRO A 59 -20.53 -21.18 -1.66
N ASP A 60 -21.08 -22.35 -1.96
CA ASP A 60 -21.24 -22.78 -3.35
C ASP A 60 -22.12 -21.77 -4.13
N GLY A 61 -21.60 -21.25 -5.23
CA GLY A 61 -22.26 -20.20 -6.01
C GLY A 61 -21.49 -19.85 -7.28
N ASP A 62 -22.19 -19.21 -8.22
CA ASP A 62 -21.59 -18.66 -9.43
C ASP A 62 -21.10 -17.24 -9.13
N TYR A 63 -19.79 -17.07 -8.97
CA TYR A 63 -19.15 -15.79 -8.69
C TYR A 63 -18.60 -15.11 -9.96
N GLY A 64 -18.86 -15.66 -11.14
CA GLY A 64 -18.35 -15.15 -12.41
C GLY A 64 -16.85 -15.39 -12.60
N ASN A 65 -16.11 -14.34 -13.03
CA ASN A 65 -14.70 -14.39 -13.41
C ASN A 65 -13.76 -14.61 -12.20
N LEU A 66 -13.75 -15.81 -11.65
CA LEU A 66 -12.79 -16.23 -10.64
C LEU A 66 -11.41 -16.44 -11.29
N GLU A 67 -10.38 -15.85 -10.70
CA GLU A 67 -9.00 -16.16 -11.06
C GLU A 67 -8.62 -17.54 -10.50
N GLU A 68 -7.96 -18.37 -11.34
CA GLU A 68 -7.44 -19.65 -10.88
C GLU A 68 -6.12 -19.41 -10.12
N PHE A 69 -6.13 -19.76 -8.84
CA PHE A 69 -4.92 -19.71 -8.02
C PHE A 69 -4.07 -20.97 -8.28
N ASP A 70 -2.93 -20.80 -8.96
CA ASP A 70 -1.94 -21.87 -9.14
C ASP A 70 -0.89 -21.83 -8.02
N PRO A 71 -0.91 -22.75 -7.03
CA PRO A 71 0.06 -22.76 -5.93
C PRO A 71 1.48 -23.11 -6.39
N ALA A 72 1.66 -23.63 -7.61
CA ALA A 72 2.96 -23.96 -8.19
C ALA A 72 3.65 -22.74 -8.82
N SER A 73 2.89 -21.71 -9.20
CA SER A 73 3.38 -20.42 -9.67
C SER A 73 3.90 -19.58 -8.52
N ARG A 74 5.05 -19.96 -7.95
CA ARG A 74 5.82 -19.09 -7.06
C ARG A 74 6.40 -17.92 -7.87
N HIS A 75 5.63 -16.85 -8.04
CA HIS A 75 6.17 -15.58 -8.49
C HIS A 75 6.93 -14.91 -7.32
N GLY A 76 8.25 -14.81 -7.47
CA GLY A 76 9.12 -13.95 -6.67
C GLY A 76 10.16 -14.70 -5.84
N GLU A 77 11.30 -15.01 -6.48
CA GLU A 77 12.57 -15.05 -5.78
C GLU A 77 12.72 -13.74 -5.00
N PHE A 78 12.63 -13.80 -3.67
CA PHE A 78 13.20 -12.79 -2.80
C PHE A 78 14.72 -12.84 -3.00
N LEU A 79 15.23 -12.05 -3.94
CA LEU A 79 16.65 -11.68 -3.94
C LEU A 79 16.85 -10.71 -2.77
N ALA A 80 17.22 -11.26 -1.62
CA ALA A 80 17.91 -10.53 -0.59
C ALA A 80 19.39 -10.45 -1.01
N GLU A 81 19.83 -9.25 -1.37
CA GLU A 81 21.26 -8.88 -1.38
C GLU A 81 21.64 -8.23 -0.06
#